data_AF-A0AAJ6UEL5-F1
#
_entry.id   AF-A0AAJ6UEL5-F1
#
_cell.length_a   1.000
_cell.length_b   1.000
_cell.length_c   1.000
_cell.angle_alpha   90.00
_cell.angle_beta   90.00
_cell.angle_gamma   90.00
#
_symmetry.space_group_name_H-M   'P 1'
#
loop_
_entity.id
_entity.type
_entity.pdbx_description
1 polymer ?
#
loop_
_entity_poly.entity_id
_entity_poly.type
_entity_poly.pdbx_seq_one_letter_code
_entity_poly.pdbx_strand_id
1 'polypeptide(L)'
;MQIPEKKVHKRMCVSPYLCYDQVAAHLAAAHKVLVASNVSKLLVHLPLHKRGDAAITIPYEALARMRDPIYGCVAYIFALQQQVSMVFLKVAILQEEMEILGNQMASLTVGN
;
A
#
# COMPACT_ATOMS: atom_id res chain seq x y z
N MET A 1 -56.09 -16.03 -0.33
CA MET A 1 -55.13 -17.15 -0.26
C MET A 1 -53.73 -16.55 -0.29
N GLN A 2 -53.15 -16.31 0.89
CA GLN A 2 -51.87 -15.62 1.03
C GLN A 2 -50.79 -16.69 1.18
N ILE A 3 -49.89 -16.79 0.19
CA ILE A 3 -48.75 -17.71 0.23
C ILE A 3 -47.67 -17.01 1.07
N PRO A 4 -47.26 -17.54 2.24
CA PRO A 4 -46.14 -16.96 2.97
C PRO A 4 -44.83 -17.38 2.29
N GLU A 5 -44.15 -16.41 1.70
CA GLU A 5 -42.74 -16.48 1.28
C GLU A 5 -41.86 -16.78 2.51
N LYS A 6 -41.69 -18.07 2.85
CA LYS A 6 -40.63 -18.49 3.75
C LYS A 6 -39.30 -18.19 3.05
N LYS A 7 -38.68 -17.05 3.39
CA LYS A 7 -37.25 -16.81 3.13
C LYS A 7 -36.45 -17.88 3.86
N VAL A 8 -36.22 -19.02 3.19
CA VAL A 8 -35.25 -20.00 3.62
C VAL A 8 -33.88 -19.35 3.47
N HIS A 9 -33.34 -18.83 4.57
CA HIS A 9 -31.91 -18.54 4.71
C HIS A 9 -31.18 -19.88 4.60
N LYS A 10 -30.94 -20.35 3.37
CA LYS A 10 -30.20 -21.58 3.11
C LYS A 10 -28.75 -21.30 3.46
N ARG A 11 -28.40 -21.49 4.75
CA ARG A 11 -27.01 -21.61 5.18
C ARG A 11 -26.43 -22.82 4.48
N MET A 12 -25.68 -22.58 3.41
CA MET A 12 -25.03 -23.64 2.65
C MET A 12 -23.88 -24.19 3.49
N CYS A 13 -24.06 -25.42 3.96
CA CYS A 13 -23.06 -26.16 4.72
C CYS A 13 -22.10 -26.83 3.73
N VAL A 14 -20.80 -26.58 3.84
CA VAL A 14 -19.78 -27.16 2.94
C VAL A 14 -19.41 -28.58 3.37
N SER A 15 -19.72 -28.94 4.62
CA SER A 15 -19.54 -30.27 5.23
C SER A 15 -20.47 -30.39 6.45
N PRO A 16 -20.96 -31.59 6.82
CA PRO A 16 -21.80 -31.79 8.01
C PRO A 16 -21.24 -31.24 9.34
N TYR A 17 -19.96 -30.84 9.36
CA TYR A 17 -19.29 -30.29 10.53
C TYR A 17 -19.02 -28.78 10.48
N LEU A 18 -19.25 -28.10 9.35
CA LEU A 18 -18.82 -26.70 9.17
C LEU A 18 -19.78 -25.88 8.30
N CYS A 19 -20.37 -24.85 8.89
CA CYS A 19 -21.11 -23.81 8.19
C CYS A 19 -20.15 -22.86 7.47
N TYR A 20 -20.56 -22.24 6.36
CA TYR A 20 -19.72 -21.34 5.54
C TYR A 20 -18.96 -20.27 6.35
N ASP A 21 -19.64 -19.60 7.30
CA ASP A 21 -19.01 -18.59 8.17
C ASP A 21 -17.90 -19.18 9.07
N GLN A 22 -18.09 -20.42 9.53
CA GLN A 22 -17.06 -21.13 10.29
C GLN A 22 -15.89 -21.50 9.37
N VAL A 23 -16.13 -21.96 8.14
CA VAL A 23 -15.06 -22.28 7.17
C VAL A 23 -14.20 -21.05 6.89
N ALA A 24 -14.83 -19.89 6.64
CA ALA A 24 -14.12 -18.63 6.40
C ALA A 24 -13.26 -18.22 7.61
N ALA A 25 -13.79 -18.31 8.83
CA ALA A 25 -13.05 -18.01 10.05
C ALA A 25 -11.84 -18.96 10.27
N HIS A 26 -12.03 -20.26 10.02
CA HIS A 26 -10.96 -21.26 10.16
C HIS A 26 -9.88 -21.07 9.10
N LEU A 27 -10.24 -20.81 7.84
CA LEU A 27 -9.27 -20.51 6.79
C LEU A 27 -8.50 -19.22 7.07
N ALA A 28 -9.16 -18.18 7.55
CA ALA A 28 -8.51 -16.94 7.97
C ALA A 28 -7.53 -17.18 9.14
N ALA A 29 -7.92 -17.99 10.13
CA ALA A 29 -7.06 -18.37 11.24
C ALA A 29 -5.85 -19.21 10.79
N ALA A 30 -6.08 -20.24 9.96
CA ALA A 30 -5.03 -21.07 9.40
C ALA A 30 -4.05 -20.25 8.54
N HIS A 31 -4.56 -19.37 7.68
CA HIS A 31 -3.75 -18.47 6.87
C HIS A 31 -2.90 -17.53 7.73
N LYS A 32 -3.46 -16.98 8.82
CA LYS A 32 -2.69 -16.16 9.78
C LYS A 32 -1.53 -16.93 10.40
N VAL A 33 -1.74 -18.18 10.83
CA VAL A 33 -0.69 -19.02 11.40
C VAL A 33 0.37 -19.39 10.36
N LEU A 34 -0.05 -19.71 9.13
CA LEU A 34 0.86 -20.02 8.03
C LEU A 34 1.72 -18.81 7.64
N VAL A 35 1.11 -17.62 7.52
CA VAL A 35 1.82 -16.37 7.26
C VAL A 35 2.81 -16.08 8.41
N ALA A 36 2.38 -16.17 9.66
CA ALA A 36 3.27 -15.95 10.82
C ALA A 36 4.46 -16.94 10.84
N SER A 37 4.21 -18.23 10.56
CA SER A 37 5.25 -19.25 10.45
C SER A 37 6.23 -18.96 9.32
N ASN A 38 5.72 -18.54 8.16
CA ASN A 38 6.56 -18.19 7.01
C ASN A 38 7.40 -16.93 7.26
N VAL A 39 6.84 -15.92 7.91
CA VAL A 39 7.57 -14.71 8.32
C VAL A 39 8.66 -15.07 9.33
N SER A 40 8.35 -15.89 10.34
CA SER A 40 9.35 -16.35 11.32
C SER A 40 10.51 -17.09 10.66
N LYS A 41 10.23 -18.02 9.73
CA LYS A 41 11.26 -18.73 8.94
C LYS A 41 12.10 -17.75 8.12
N LEU A 42 11.46 -16.81 7.42
CA LEU A 42 12.16 -15.80 6.63
C LEU A 42 13.12 -14.97 7.50
N LEU A 43 12.69 -14.53 8.68
CA LEU A 43 13.52 -13.74 9.59
C LEU A 43 14.74 -14.51 10.09
N VAL A 44 14.60 -15.81 10.39
CA VAL A 44 15.73 -16.64 10.83
C VAL A 44 16.82 -16.75 9.77
N HIS A 45 16.47 -16.73 8.48
CA HIS A 45 17.43 -16.76 7.38
C HIS A 45 18.15 -15.43 7.12
N LEU A 46 17.69 -14.32 7.71
CA LEU A 46 18.35 -13.02 7.59
C LEU A 46 19.50 -12.87 8.61
N PRO A 47 20.57 -12.12 8.27
CA PRO A 47 21.57 -11.69 9.23
C PRO A 47 20.93 -10.96 10.42
N LEU A 48 21.44 -11.18 11.64
CA LEU A 48 20.83 -10.68 12.88
C LEU A 48 20.52 -9.18 12.83
N HIS A 49 21.44 -8.37 12.29
CA HIS A 49 21.30 -6.92 12.19
C HIS A 49 20.18 -6.46 11.24
N LYS A 50 19.69 -7.32 10.34
CA LYS A 50 18.57 -7.02 9.41
C LYS A 50 17.23 -7.52 9.90
N ARG A 51 17.20 -8.38 10.92
CA ARG A 51 15.96 -9.03 11.38
C ARG A 51 14.97 -8.03 11.96
N GLY A 52 15.47 -7.05 12.72
CA GLY A 52 14.64 -5.97 13.29
C GLY A 52 13.95 -5.18 12.19
N ASP A 53 14.72 -4.69 11.22
CA ASP A 53 14.18 -3.93 10.08
C ASP A 53 13.17 -4.75 9.28
N ALA A 54 13.50 -6.01 8.95
CA ALA A 54 12.59 -6.89 8.22
C ALA A 54 11.30 -7.18 8.99
N ALA A 55 11.37 -7.37 10.32
CA ALA A 55 10.19 -7.58 11.16
C ALA A 55 9.25 -6.36 11.17
N ILE A 56 9.79 -5.16 10.92
CA ILE A 56 9.01 -3.91 10.80
C ILE A 56 8.48 -3.72 9.37
N THR A 57 9.27 -4.01 8.33
CA THR A 57 8.90 -3.74 6.94
C THR A 57 7.94 -4.78 6.35
N ILE A 58 8.08 -6.06 6.70
CA ILE A 58 7.22 -7.13 6.16
C ILE A 58 5.73 -6.85 6.43
N PRO A 59 5.29 -6.47 7.65
CA PRO A 59 3.90 -6.08 7.89
C PRO A 59 3.45 -4.88 7.05
N TYR A 60 4.32 -3.89 6.84
CA TYR A 60 4.01 -2.71 6.03
C TYR A 60 3.74 -3.11 4.56
N GLU A 61 4.60 -3.95 3.98
CA GLU A 61 4.43 -4.48 2.63
C GLU A 61 3.17 -5.35 2.49
N ALA A 62 2.91 -6.20 3.49
CA ALA A 62 1.71 -7.04 3.51
C ALA A 62 0.43 -6.20 3.57
N LEU A 63 0.38 -5.17 4.43
CA LEU A 63 -0.74 -4.24 4.52
C LEU A 63 -0.94 -3.46 3.21
N ALA A 64 0.14 -3.04 2.55
CA ALA A 64 0.04 -2.38 1.25
C ALA A 64 -0.56 -3.33 0.21
N ARG A 65 -0.14 -4.61 0.18
CA ARG A 65 -0.69 -5.62 -0.74
C ARG A 65 -2.14 -6.00 -0.43
N MET A 66 -2.57 -5.91 0.83
CA MET A 66 -3.98 -6.08 1.19
C MET A 66 -4.86 -4.94 0.64
N ARG A 67 -4.32 -3.71 0.57
CA ARG A 67 -5.04 -2.53 0.07
C ARG A 67 -5.01 -2.45 -1.46
N ASP A 68 -3.87 -2.74 -2.06
CA ASP A 68 -3.66 -2.80 -3.50
C ASP A 68 -3.09 -4.18 -3.87
N PRO A 69 -3.96 -5.14 -4.26
CA PRO A 69 -3.54 -6.50 -4.59
C PRO A 69 -2.63 -6.60 -5.82
N ILE A 70 -2.62 -5.58 -6.69
CA ILE A 70 -1.88 -5.59 -7.95
C ILE A 70 -0.49 -4.99 -7.71
N TYR A 71 -0.43 -3.78 -7.14
CA TYR A 71 0.82 -3.01 -7.03
C TYR A 71 1.37 -2.95 -5.60
N GLY A 72 0.55 -3.15 -4.57
CA GLY A 72 0.97 -3.15 -3.17
C GLY A 72 1.80 -1.91 -2.79
N CYS A 73 2.97 -2.12 -2.18
CA CYS A 73 3.86 -1.03 -1.79
C CYS A 73 4.47 -0.26 -2.99
N VAL A 74 4.47 -0.85 -4.19
CA VAL A 74 5.02 -0.22 -5.41
C VAL A 74 4.19 1.00 -5.82
N ALA A 75 2.87 0.98 -5.58
CA ALA A 75 2.02 2.15 -5.81
C ALA A 75 2.47 3.36 -4.99
N TYR A 76 2.85 3.14 -3.72
CA TYR A 76 3.38 4.20 -2.86
C TYR A 76 4.75 4.70 -3.32
N ILE A 77 5.64 3.79 -3.74
CA ILE A 77 6.94 4.16 -4.31
C ILE A 77 6.75 5.06 -5.54
N PHE A 78 5.86 4.67 -6.45
CA PHE A 78 5.57 5.45 -7.66
C PHE A 78 4.97 6.82 -7.31
N ALA A 79 4.02 6.89 -6.39
CA ALA A 79 3.44 8.15 -5.95
C ALA A 79 4.48 9.10 -5.33
N LEU A 80 5.44 8.56 -4.58
CA LEU A 80 6.55 9.34 -4.03
C LEU A 80 7.50 9.83 -5.14
N GLN A 81 7.82 8.98 -6.11
CA GLN A 81 8.64 9.38 -7.27
C GLN A 81 7.98 10.52 -8.06
N GLN A 82 6.67 10.45 -8.29
CA GLN A 82 5.92 11.52 -8.96
C GLN A 82 5.94 12.83 -8.16
N GLN A 83 5.79 12.75 -6.83
CA GLN A 83 5.89 13.94 -5.98
C GLN A 83 7.28 14.58 -6.02
N VAL A 84 8.34 13.77 -5.98
CA VAL A 84 9.71 14.25 -6.10
C VAL A 84 9.92 14.95 -7.45
N SER A 85 9.49 14.33 -8.55
CA SER A 85 9.56 14.93 -9.89
C SER A 85 8.78 16.25 -9.98
N MET A 86 7.59 16.31 -9.40
CA MET A 86 6.79 17.54 -9.34
C MET A 86 7.48 18.66 -8.57
N VAL A 87 8.14 18.34 -7.45
CA VAL A 87 8.89 19.32 -6.67
C VAL A 87 10.08 19.84 -7.47
N PHE A 88 10.85 18.96 -8.12
CA PHE A 88 11.96 19.38 -8.98
C PHE A 88 11.52 20.27 -10.12
N LEU A 89 10.40 19.94 -10.78
CA LEU A 89 9.83 20.78 -11.84
C LEU A 89 9.47 22.18 -11.33
N LYS A 90 8.82 22.27 -10.17
CA LYS A 90 8.45 23.55 -9.55
C LYS A 90 9.69 24.39 -9.21
N VAL A 91 10.74 23.76 -8.69
CA VAL A 91 12.01 24.45 -8.40
C VAL A 91 12.61 25.02 -9.68
N ALA A 92 12.66 24.23 -10.76
CA ALA A 92 13.19 24.68 -12.04
C ALA A 92 12.43 25.88 -12.61
N ILE A 93 11.09 25.82 -12.58
CA ILE A 93 10.23 26.94 -13.04
C ILE A 93 10.51 28.21 -12.23
N LEU A 94 10.55 28.11 -10.90
CA LEU A 94 10.79 29.28 -10.04
C LEU A 94 12.21 29.85 -10.24
N GLN A 95 13.21 29.00 -10.46
CA GLN A 95 14.57 29.44 -10.76
C GLN A 95 14.63 30.23 -12.08
N GLU A 96 13.94 29.74 -13.11
CA GLU A 96 13.82 30.43 -14.40
C GLU A 96 13.08 31.78 -14.26
N GLU A 97 11.97 31.83 -13.51
CA GLU A 97 11.25 33.08 -13.24
C GLU A 97 12.13 34.11 -12.52
N MET A 98 12.94 33.68 -11.55
CA MET A 98 13.90 34.55 -10.86
C MET A 98 14.97 35.10 -11.80
N GLU A 99 15.49 34.29 -12.71
CA GLU A 99 16.48 34.72 -13.70
C GLU A 99 15.90 35.75 -14.67
N ILE A 100 14.69 35.52 -15.16
CA ILE A 100 13.98 36.46 -16.05
C ILE A 100 13.80 37.81 -15.35
N LEU A 101 13.31 37.83 -14.11
CA LEU A 101 13.13 39.07 -13.35
C LEU A 101 14.47 39.76 -13.07
N GLY A 102 15.52 39.00 -12.75
CA GLY A 102 16.88 39.53 -12.57
C GLY A 102 17.41 40.22 -13.83
N ASN A 103 17.25 39.60 -14.99
CA ASN A 103 17.67 40.16 -16.27
C ASN A 103 16.88 41.42 -16.66
N GLN A 104 15.58 41.48 -16.34
CA GLN A 104 14.75 42.67 -16.56
C GLN A 104 15.20 43.85 -15.68
N MET A 105 15.55 43.61 -14.41
CA MET A 105 16.09 44.67 -13.55
C MET A 105 17.47 45.16 -14.01
N ALA A 106 18.33 44.25 -14.49
CA ALA A 106 19.64 44.59 -15.03
C ALA A 106 19.54 45.46 -16.31
N SER A 107 18.59 45.19 -17.21
CA SER A 107 18.42 45.99 -18.43
C SER A 107 17.86 47.39 -18.16
N LEU A 108 17.02 47.56 -17.13
CA LEU A 108 16.49 48.87 -16.71
C LEU A 108 17.55 49.77 -16.05
N THR A 109 18.58 49.20 -15.44
CA THR A 109 19.64 49.95 -14.74
C THR A 109 20.79 50.41 -15.65
N VAL A 110 20.94 49.82 -16.84
CA VAL A 110 21.98 50.18 -17.82
C VAL A 110 21.50 51.26 -18.83
N GLY A 111 20.19 51.57 -18.84
CA GLY A 111 19.57 52.51 -19.78
C GLY A 111 19.45 53.98 -19.35
N ASN A 112 20.01 54.38 -18.20
CA ASN A 112 19.96 55.77 -17.69
C ASN A 112 21.35 56.36 -17.49
#